data_AF-A0A840Q4W9-F1
#
_entry.id   AF-A0A840Q4W9-F1
#
_cell.length_a   1.000
_cell.length_b   1.000
_cell.length_c   1.000
_cell.angle_alpha   90.00
_cell.angle_beta   90.00
_cell.angle_gamma   90.00
#
_symmetry.space_group_name_H-M   'P 1'
#
loop_
_entity.id
_entity.type
_entity.pdbx_description
1 polymer ?
#
loop_
_entity_poly.entity_id
_entity_poly.type
_entity_poly.pdbx_seq_one_letter_code
_entity_poly.pdbx_strand_id
1 'polypeptide(L)'
;MFDSVGWPEILVLIVVGLFVLGPERLPQGAAWLGRTIRQVKEYATGAREQIRSELGPEFDELRKPLEDLRSIRNFNPRSAVTKHLFDGENPLDGLTNGDGYLPKPPDLPKPPQRPLAPGERPPYDSDAT
;
A
#
# COMPACT_ATOMS: atom_id res chain seq x y z
N MET A 1 -15.79 -6.47 -2.06
CA MET A 1 -16.72 -7.01 -1.04
C MET A 1 -16.59 -6.28 0.30
N PHE A 2 -15.37 -5.90 0.74
CA PHE A 2 -15.14 -5.16 1.99
C PHE A 2 -14.81 -3.67 1.82
N ASP A 3 -14.84 -3.15 0.58
CA ASP A 3 -14.58 -1.72 0.28
C ASP A 3 -15.70 -0.80 0.82
N SER A 4 -16.77 -1.40 1.37
CA SER A 4 -17.91 -0.74 2.00
C SER A 4 -17.82 -0.68 3.53
N VAL A 5 -16.77 -1.25 4.14
CA VAL A 5 -16.61 -1.20 5.61
C VAL A 5 -16.10 0.18 5.98
N GLY A 6 -17.03 1.08 6.25
CA GLY A 6 -16.74 2.41 6.74
C GLY A 6 -16.46 2.43 8.24
N TRP A 7 -16.10 3.62 8.73
CA TRP A 7 -16.04 3.91 10.16
C TRP A 7 -17.32 3.54 10.95
N PRO A 8 -18.54 3.70 10.40
CA PRO A 8 -19.77 3.29 11.10
C PRO A 8 -19.83 1.78 11.37
N GLU A 9 -19.47 0.95 10.39
CA GLU A 9 -19.49 -0.51 10.51
C GLU A 9 -18.48 -1.01 11.54
N ILE A 10 -17.28 -0.41 11.59
CA ILE A 10 -16.28 -0.68 12.64
C ILE A 10 -16.87 -0.40 14.03
N LEU A 11 -17.57 0.73 14.19
CA LEU A 11 -18.18 1.11 15.47
C LEU A 11 -19.27 0.11 15.87
N VAL A 12 -20.11 -0.35 14.93
CA VAL A 12 -21.11 -1.39 15.18
C VAL A 12 -20.43 -2.69 15.62
N LEU A 13 -19.36 -3.12 14.96
CA LEU A 13 -18.61 -4.33 15.35
C LEU A 13 -18.01 -4.22 16.74
N ILE A 14 -17.50 -3.04 17.13
CA ILE A 14 -16.99 -2.80 18.48
C ILE A 14 -18.12 -2.94 19.51
N VAL A 15 -19.28 -2.31 19.27
CA VAL A 15 -20.43 -2.39 20.18
C VAL A 15 -20.93 -3.84 20.32
N VAL A 16 -21.06 -4.55 19.20
CA VAL A 16 -21.45 -5.97 19.21
C VAL A 16 -20.42 -6.81 19.96
N GLY A 17 -19.13 -6.58 19.73
CA GLY A 17 -18.05 -7.26 20.45
C GLY A 17 -18.07 -7.00 21.96
N LEU A 18 -18.30 -5.74 22.37
CA LEU A 18 -18.45 -5.36 23.77
C LEU A 18 -19.68 -6.01 24.41
N PHE A 19 -20.78 -6.16 23.67
CA PHE A 19 -21.99 -6.79 24.19
C PHE A 19 -21.86 -8.31 24.34
N VAL A 20 -21.37 -8.98 23.28
CA VAL A 20 -21.25 -10.45 23.25
C VAL A 20 -20.19 -10.95 24.22
N LEU A 21 -19.02 -10.31 24.23
CA LEU A 21 -17.89 -10.74 25.04
C LEU A 21 -17.87 -10.09 26.43
N GLY A 22 -18.46 -8.89 26.56
CA GLY A 22 -18.38 -8.04 27.73
C GLY A 22 -17.22 -7.03 27.65
N PRO A 23 -17.42 -5.77 28.10
CA PRO A 23 -16.40 -4.72 28.01
C PRO A 23 -15.15 -5.02 28.84
N GLU A 24 -15.28 -5.77 29.93
CA GLU A 24 -14.16 -6.13 30.80
C GLU A 24 -13.31 -7.28 30.25
N ARG A 25 -13.88 -8.13 29.40
CA ARG A 25 -13.22 -9.34 28.88
C ARG A 25 -12.48 -9.11 27.58
N LEU A 26 -12.96 -8.19 26.75
CA LEU A 26 -12.29 -7.78 25.50
C LEU A 26 -10.81 -7.37 25.67
N PRO A 27 -10.45 -6.46 26.59
CA PRO A 27 -9.05 -6.07 26.78
C PRO A 27 -8.18 -7.23 27.27
N GLN A 28 -8.73 -8.10 28.13
CA GLN A 28 -8.01 -9.29 28.59
C GLN A 28 -7.79 -10.30 27.46
N GLY A 29 -8.80 -10.52 26.60
CA GLY A 29 -8.71 -11.39 25.43
C GLY A 29 -7.72 -10.87 24.39
N ALA A 30 -7.73 -9.56 24.10
CA ALA A 30 -6.75 -8.93 23.22
C ALA A 30 -5.32 -9.04 23.76
N ALA A 31 -5.13 -8.84 25.07
CA ALA A 31 -3.82 -8.99 25.72
C ALA A 31 -3.34 -10.45 25.71
N TRP A 32 -4.24 -11.42 25.84
CA TRP A 32 -3.90 -12.83 25.69
C TRP A 32 -3.48 -13.14 24.25
N LEU A 33 -4.30 -12.77 23.26
CA LEU A 33 -4.01 -12.98 21.85
C LEU A 33 -2.69 -12.34 21.42
N GLY A 34 -2.43 -11.09 21.86
CA GLY A 34 -1.18 -10.41 21.59
C GLY A 34 0.04 -11.13 22.16
N ARG A 35 -0.06 -11.65 23.40
CA ARG A 35 1.00 -12.47 24.01
C ARG A 35 1.20 -13.79 23.25
N THR A 36 0.13 -14.45 22.85
CA THR A 36 0.19 -15.70 22.06
C THR A 36 0.84 -15.46 20.69
N ILE A 37 0.44 -14.41 19.97
CA ILE A 37 1.05 -14.07 18.68
C ILE A 37 2.54 -13.79 18.84
N ARG A 38 2.94 -13.07 19.89
CA ARG A 38 4.35 -12.81 20.17
C ARG A 38 5.13 -14.09 20.43
N GLN A 39 4.60 -14.98 21.27
CA GLN A 39 5.21 -16.28 21.57
C GLN A 39 5.36 -17.11 20.29
N VAL A 40 4.31 -17.21 19.49
CA VAL A 40 4.36 -17.91 18.19
C VAL A 40 5.43 -17.32 17.28
N LYS A 41 5.57 -15.99 17.21
CA LYS A 41 6.63 -15.33 16.44
C LYS A 41 8.03 -15.68 16.97
N GLU A 42 8.22 -15.67 18.28
CA GLU A 42 9.49 -16.04 18.92
C GLU A 42 9.85 -17.51 18.63
N TYR A 43 8.90 -18.44 18.80
CA TYR A 43 9.09 -19.85 18.45
C TYR A 43 9.37 -20.06 16.96
N ALA A 44 8.63 -19.41 16.07
CA ALA A 44 8.85 -19.51 14.64
C ALA A 44 10.23 -18.98 14.22
N THR A 45 10.71 -17.93 14.89
CA THR A 45 12.05 -17.37 14.64
C THR A 45 13.14 -18.31 15.16
N GLY A 46 12.97 -18.88 16.36
CA GLY A 46 13.90 -19.86 16.92
C GLY A 46 13.99 -21.14 16.10
N ALA A 47 12.85 -21.70 15.69
CA ALA A 47 12.80 -22.89 14.84
C ALA A 47 13.44 -22.63 13.47
N ARG A 48 13.22 -21.44 12.88
CA ARG A 48 13.88 -21.03 11.63
C ARG A 48 15.41 -20.99 11.79
N GLU A 49 15.91 -20.47 12.90
CA GLU A 49 17.35 -20.38 13.16
C GLU A 49 17.94 -21.77 13.42
N GLN A 50 17.23 -22.65 14.12
CA GLN A 50 17.66 -24.03 14.36
C GLN A 50 17.71 -24.83 13.05
N ILE A 51 16.68 -24.75 12.20
CA ILE A 51 16.66 -25.39 10.89
C ILE A 51 17.78 -24.84 9.99
N ARG A 52 18.04 -23.53 10.01
CA ARG A 52 19.17 -22.91 9.31
C ARG A 52 20.52 -23.47 9.81
N SER A 53 20.67 -23.67 11.12
CA SER A 53 21.90 -24.19 11.70
C SER A 53 22.15 -25.67 11.39
N GLU A 54 21.08 -26.46 11.21
CA GLU A 54 21.16 -27.90 10.97
C GLU A 54 21.19 -28.28 9.48
N LEU A 55 20.51 -27.53 8.60
CA LEU A 55 20.39 -27.85 7.17
C LEU A 55 21.35 -27.04 6.26
N GLY A 56 22.04 -26.02 6.79
CA GLY A 56 22.97 -25.22 6.00
C GLY A 56 22.33 -24.61 4.73
N PRO A 57 23.01 -24.59 3.57
CA PRO A 57 22.57 -23.87 2.37
C PRO A 57 21.23 -24.33 1.77
N GLU A 58 20.70 -25.50 2.15
CA GLU A 58 19.37 -25.96 1.72
C GLU A 58 18.22 -25.07 2.26
N PHE A 59 18.48 -24.28 3.32
CA PHE A 59 17.53 -23.28 3.79
C PHE A 59 17.30 -22.13 2.79
N ASP A 60 18.28 -21.80 1.95
CA ASP A 60 18.15 -20.73 0.96
C ASP A 60 17.20 -21.10 -0.19
N GLU A 61 17.04 -22.38 -0.48
CA GLU A 61 16.05 -22.87 -1.44
C GLU A 61 14.62 -22.68 -0.94
N LEU A 62 14.38 -22.83 0.37
CA LEU A 62 13.09 -22.54 1.00
C LEU A 62 12.81 -21.04 1.16
N ARG A 63 13.87 -20.23 1.20
CA ARG A 63 13.77 -18.77 1.34
C ARG A 63 13.11 -18.13 0.11
N LYS A 64 13.41 -18.60 -1.10
CA LYS A 64 12.82 -18.11 -2.37
C LYS A 64 11.28 -18.24 -2.39
N PRO A 65 10.68 -19.42 -2.16
CA PRO A 65 9.23 -19.58 -2.08
C PRO A 65 8.56 -18.72 -1.00
N LEU A 66 9.19 -18.58 0.16
CA LEU A 66 8.67 -17.77 1.28
C LEU A 66 8.69 -16.27 0.96
N GLU A 67 9.70 -15.82 0.23
CA GLU A 67 9.86 -14.45 -0.22
C GLU A 67 8.87 -14.12 -1.34
N ASP A 68 8.64 -15.04 -2.27
CA ASP A 68 7.60 -14.92 -3.30
C ASP A 68 6.20 -14.82 -2.69
N LEU A 69 5.85 -15.65 -1.70
CA LEU A 69 4.58 -15.57 -0.99
C LEU A 69 4.39 -14.25 -0.23
N ARG A 70 5.46 -13.67 0.32
CA ARG A 70 5.42 -12.34 0.92
C ARG A 70 5.29 -11.25 -0.14
N SER A 71 6.00 -11.38 -1.26
CA SER A 71 5.92 -10.47 -2.40
C SER A 71 4.48 -10.39 -2.95
N ILE A 72 3.80 -11.54 -3.10
CA ILE A 72 2.41 -11.60 -3.57
C ILE A 72 1.45 -10.89 -2.60
N ARG A 73 1.63 -11.05 -1.29
CA ARG A 73 0.80 -10.37 -0.28
C ARG A 73 1.06 -8.86 -0.21
N ASN A 74 2.28 -8.44 -0.53
CA ASN A 74 2.65 -7.02 -0.57
C ASN A 74 2.46 -6.40 -1.96
N PHE A 75 2.05 -7.20 -2.95
CA PHE A 75 1.74 -6.72 -4.29
C PHE A 75 0.47 -5.88 -4.22
N ASN A 76 0.63 -4.56 -4.25
CA ASN A 76 -0.51 -3.66 -4.29
C ASN A 76 -1.07 -3.70 -5.72
N PRO A 77 -2.24 -4.33 -5.96
CA PRO A 77 -2.77 -4.54 -7.31
C PRO A 77 -3.00 -3.21 -8.04
N ARG A 78 -3.28 -2.13 -7.28
CA ARG A 78 -3.34 -0.78 -7.84
C ARG A 78 -1.99 -0.36 -8.42
N SER A 79 -0.88 -0.53 -7.70
CA SER A 79 0.45 -0.19 -8.22
C SER A 79 0.90 -1.04 -9.40
N ALA A 80 0.47 -2.30 -9.47
CA ALA A 80 0.77 -3.19 -10.59
C ALA A 80 -0.01 -2.79 -11.85
N VAL A 81 -1.32 -2.56 -11.69
CA VAL A 81 -2.19 -2.07 -12.77
C VAL A 81 -1.77 -0.66 -13.20
N THR A 82 -1.43 0.23 -12.27
CA THR A 82 -0.88 1.55 -12.58
C THR A 82 0.45 1.44 -13.33
N LYS A 83 1.39 0.58 -12.92
CA LYS A 83 2.61 0.38 -13.71
C LYS A 83 2.30 -0.13 -15.12
N HIS A 84 1.39 -1.08 -15.26
CA HIS A 84 1.03 -1.62 -16.58
C HIS A 84 0.16 -0.69 -17.43
N LEU A 85 -0.60 0.25 -16.84
CA LEU A 85 -1.46 1.23 -17.52
C LEU A 85 -0.80 2.60 -17.73
N PHE A 86 0.20 2.97 -16.94
CA PHE A 86 0.91 4.26 -17.04
C PHE A 86 2.27 4.12 -17.74
N ASP A 87 2.88 2.93 -17.75
CA ASP A 87 4.09 2.61 -18.54
C ASP A 87 3.74 2.12 -19.96
N GLY A 88 2.49 1.69 -20.16
CA GLY A 88 1.88 1.41 -21.46
C GLY A 88 0.65 2.29 -21.64
N GLU A 89 0.82 3.39 -22.36
CA GLU A 89 -0.26 4.17 -23.02
C GLU A 89 -1.52 4.42 -22.17
N ASN A 90 -1.53 5.52 -21.40
CA ASN A 90 -2.66 5.98 -20.59
C ASN A 90 -4.02 5.92 -21.33
N PRO A 91 -4.93 4.96 -21.01
CA PRO A 91 -6.30 4.97 -21.51
C PRO A 91 -7.22 5.83 -20.64
N LEU A 92 -6.70 6.36 -19.52
CA LEU A 92 -7.44 7.09 -18.50
C LEU A 92 -7.47 8.61 -18.70
N ASP A 93 -6.73 9.13 -19.69
CA ASP A 93 -6.81 10.54 -20.12
C ASP A 93 -8.21 10.89 -20.69
N GLY A 94 -9.03 9.86 -21.00
CA GLY A 94 -10.40 9.97 -21.51
C GLY A 94 -11.52 9.85 -20.48
N LEU A 95 -11.25 9.63 -19.19
CA LEU A 95 -12.31 9.49 -18.15
C LEU A 95 -12.35 10.64 -17.13
N THR A 96 -11.27 11.42 -17.02
CA THR A 96 -11.23 12.62 -16.15
C THR A 96 -11.76 13.87 -16.86
N ASN A 97 -11.87 13.82 -18.19
CA ASN A 97 -12.49 14.85 -18.99
C ASN A 97 -13.93 14.42 -19.24
N GLY A 98 -14.83 14.91 -18.37
CA GLY A 98 -16.26 14.77 -18.57
C GLY A 98 -16.66 15.21 -19.97
N ASP A 99 -17.67 14.53 -20.49
CA ASP A 99 -18.29 14.71 -21.80
C ASP A 99 -18.26 16.17 -22.29
N GLY A 100 -17.27 16.45 -23.14
CA GLY A 100 -17.02 17.75 -23.72
C GLY A 100 -15.94 17.62 -24.77
N TYR A 101 -16.36 17.46 -26.03
CA TYR A 101 -15.47 17.47 -27.19
C TYR A 101 -14.73 18.82 -27.27
N LEU A 102 -13.55 18.91 -26.70
CA LEU A 102 -12.56 19.93 -27.04
C LEU A 102 -11.25 19.21 -27.40
N PRO A 103 -10.72 19.42 -28.62
CA PRO A 103 -9.44 18.88 -28.99
C PRO A 103 -8.37 19.48 -28.06
N LYS A 104 -7.54 18.61 -27.45
CA LYS A 104 -6.33 19.02 -26.74
C LYS A 104 -5.52 19.94 -27.68
N PRO A 105 -5.20 21.18 -27.27
CA PRO A 105 -4.36 22.05 -28.06
C PRO A 105 -3.05 21.32 -28.39
N PRO A 106 -2.49 21.46 -29.61
CA PRO A 106 -1.21 20.87 -29.94
C PRO A 106 -0.18 21.27 -28.89
N ASP A 107 0.61 20.30 -28.40
CA ASP A 107 1.72 20.58 -27.49
C ASP A 107 2.70 21.52 -28.19
N LEU A 108 2.60 22.82 -27.88
CA LEU A 108 3.53 23.82 -28.36
C LEU A 108 4.90 23.51 -27.74
N PRO A 109 5.98 23.46 -28.53
CA PRO A 109 7.32 23.27 -27.97
C PRO A 109 7.59 24.36 -26.94
N LYS A 110 7.85 23.93 -25.69
CA LYS A 110 8.15 24.81 -24.57
C LYS A 110 9.34 25.69 -24.97
N PRO A 111 9.22 27.04 -24.95
CA PRO A 111 10.31 27.90 -25.38
C PRO A 111 11.55 27.63 -24.52
N PRO A 112 12.77 27.70 -25.10
CA PRO A 112 13.99 27.45 -24.35
C PRO A 112 14.06 28.43 -23.17
N GLN A 113 14.13 27.90 -21.96
CA GLN A 113 14.21 28.70 -20.74
C GLN A 113 15.53 29.47 -20.75
N ARG A 114 15.45 30.77 -21.05
CA ARG A 114 16.59 31.67 -20.96
C ARG A 114 16.88 31.93 -19.48
N PRO A 115 18.16 32.07 -19.08
CA PRO A 115 18.50 32.56 -17.75
C PRO A 115 17.78 33.90 -17.48
N LEU A 116 17.15 33.99 -16.31
CA LEU A 116 16.41 35.19 -15.87
C LEU A 116 17.33 36.41 -15.87
N ALA A 117 16.84 37.55 -16.33
CA ALA A 117 17.59 38.80 -16.25
C ALA A 117 17.62 39.31 -14.79
N PRO A 118 18.66 40.06 -14.37
CA PRO A 118 18.72 40.63 -13.03
C PRO A 118 17.49 41.53 -12.75
N GLY A 119 16.70 41.17 -11.73
CA GLY A 119 15.47 41.87 -11.34
C GLY A 119 14.18 41.26 -11.88
N GLU A 120 14.25 40.22 -12.70
CA GLU A 120 13.09 39.48 -13.19
C GLU A 120 12.57 38.50 -12.13
N ARG A 121 11.26 38.49 -11.90
CA ARG A 121 10.63 37.56 -10.95
C ARG A 121 10.47 36.20 -11.64
N PRO A 122 10.85 35.09 -10.98
CA PRO A 122 10.65 33.78 -11.56
C PRO A 122 9.16 33.50 -11.78
N PRO A 123 8.81 32.73 -12.82
CA PRO A 123 7.43 32.35 -13.08
C PRO A 123 6.86 31.59 -11.88
N TYR A 124 5.64 31.92 -11.49
CA TYR A 124 4.96 31.30 -10.36
C TYR A 124 4.48 29.89 -10.75
N ASP A 125 4.83 28.90 -9.95
CA ASP A 125 4.38 27.51 -10.11
C ASP A 125 3.20 27.26 -9.17
N SER A 126 2.03 26.98 -9.74
CA SER A 126 0.79 26.74 -8.99
C SER A 126 0.72 25.37 -8.34
N ASP A 127 1.60 24.44 -8.71
CA ASP A 127 1.58 23.05 -8.22
C ASP A 127 2.45 22.84 -6.97
N ALA A 128 3.12 23.90 -6.48
CA ALA A 128 3.88 23.87 -5.23
C ALA A 128 2.98 24.19 -4.02
N THR A 129 2.25 23.20 -3.49
CA THR A 129 1.59 23.22 -2.17
C THR A 129 1.67 21.86 -1.50
#